data_AF-A0AAV3Z3M3-F1
#
_entry.id   AF-A0AAV3Z3M3-F1
#
_cell.length_a   1.000
_cell.length_b   1.000
_cell.length_c   1.000
_cell.angle_alpha   90.00
_cell.angle_beta   90.00
_cell.angle_gamma   90.00
#
_symmetry.space_group_name_H-M   'P 1'
#
loop_
_entity.id
_entity.type
_entity.pdbx_description
1 polymer ?
#
loop_
_entity_poly.entity_id
_entity_poly.type
_entity_poly.pdbx_seq_one_letter_code
_entity_poly.pdbx_strand_id
1 'polypeptide(L)'
;MFSLVSPSKTDDNIYLLFDFVHLLKSIQNSWLTEKTGEITFDHNGEEHTAKWQQIRQLQKCEDGQLCTMSRLTYKAANPKPIERQRVDTCLKDF
;
A
#
# COMPACT_ATOMS: atom_id res chain seq x y z
N MET A 1 5.28 -6.90 17.27
CA MET A 1 4.33 -7.93 17.74
C MET A 1 3.89 -7.52 19.13
N PHE A 2 2.60 -7.26 19.36
CA PHE A 2 2.10 -6.82 20.65
C PHE A 2 1.53 -8.02 21.41
N SER A 3 2.01 -8.27 22.62
CA SER A 3 1.51 -9.33 23.51
C SER A 3 0.38 -8.77 24.37
N LEU A 4 -0.75 -9.47 24.42
CA LEU A 4 -1.87 -9.14 25.30
C LEU A 4 -1.92 -10.09 26.49
N VAL A 5 -2.38 -9.58 27.64
CA VAL A 5 -2.65 -10.42 28.82
C VAL A 5 -3.88 -11.27 28.52
N SER A 6 -3.75 -12.60 28.66
CA SER A 6 -4.87 -13.52 28.44
C SER A 6 -6.00 -13.26 29.46
N PRO A 7 -7.26 -13.08 29.02
CA PRO A 7 -8.39 -12.84 29.92
C PRO A 7 -8.79 -14.09 30.72
N SER A 8 -8.46 -15.29 30.24
CA SER A 8 -8.46 -16.53 31.01
C SER A 8 -7.04 -16.81 31.52
N LYS A 9 -6.89 -17.31 32.75
CA LYS A 9 -5.60 -17.68 33.39
C LYS A 9 -4.91 -18.88 32.70
N THR A 10 -4.79 -18.84 31.39
CA THR A 10 -4.02 -19.77 30.57
C THR A 10 -2.68 -19.08 30.27
N ASP A 11 -1.57 -19.78 30.48
CA ASP A 11 -0.19 -19.30 30.21
C ASP A 11 0.10 -19.11 28.71
N ASP A 12 -0.93 -19.14 27.87
CA ASP A 12 -0.82 -19.02 26.43
C ASP A 12 -0.68 -17.55 26.03
N ASN A 13 0.37 -17.26 25.26
CA ASN A 13 0.60 -15.93 24.71
C ASN A 13 -0.45 -15.60 23.65
N ILE A 14 -1.17 -14.49 23.85
CA ILE A 14 -2.07 -13.93 22.82
C ILE A 14 -1.30 -12.90 22.00
N TYR A 15 -1.32 -13.10 20.68
CA TYR A 15 -0.69 -12.20 19.72
C TYR A 15 -1.75 -11.44 18.91
N LEU A 16 -1.57 -10.13 18.81
CA LEU A 16 -2.35 -9.31 17.89
C LEU A 16 -1.76 -9.42 16.48
N LEU A 17 -2.53 -10.01 15.56
CA LEU A 17 -2.22 -10.04 14.14
C LEU A 17 -3.04 -8.97 13.42
N PHE A 18 -2.41 -8.34 12.44
CA PHE A 18 -3.08 -7.40 11.54
C PHE A 18 -3.27 -8.04 10.18
N ASP A 19 -4.39 -7.73 9.55
CA ASP A 19 -4.60 -8.05 8.15
C ASP A 19 -3.74 -7.10 7.30
N PHE A 20 -2.58 -7.60 6.87
CA PHE A 20 -1.60 -6.83 6.10
C PHE A 20 -2.17 -6.31 4.78
N VAL A 21 -3.08 -7.06 4.16
CA VAL A 21 -3.73 -6.63 2.91
C VAL A 21 -4.62 -5.40 3.16
N HIS A 22 -5.30 -5.35 4.30
CA HIS A 22 -6.12 -4.20 4.67
C HIS A 22 -5.29 -3.00 5.11
N LEU A 23 -4.10 -3.22 5.68
CA LEU A 23 -3.13 -2.15 5.92
C LEU A 23 -2.66 -1.53 4.60
N LEU A 24 -2.26 -2.33 3.61
CA LEU A 24 -1.83 -1.83 2.30
C LEU A 24 -2.94 -1.05 1.58
N LYS A 25 -4.18 -1.56 1.60
CA LYS A 25 -5.33 -0.82 1.06
C LYS A 25 -5.54 0.51 1.78
N SER A 26 -5.39 0.53 3.10
CA SER A 26 -5.52 1.76 3.88
C SER A 26 -4.46 2.77 3.48
N ILE A 27 -3.20 2.35 3.36
CA ILE A 27 -2.09 3.19 2.91
C ILE A 27 -2.35 3.76 1.50
N GLN A 28 -2.72 2.90 0.54
CA GLN A 28 -3.04 3.31 -0.83
C GLN A 28 -4.16 4.36 -0.86
N ASN A 29 -5.24 4.12 -0.10
CA ASN A 29 -6.38 5.02 -0.03
C ASN A 29 -6.01 6.35 0.63
N SER A 30 -5.26 6.32 1.72
CA SER A 30 -4.72 7.52 2.35
C SER A 30 -3.88 8.31 1.35
N TRP A 31 -2.97 7.67 0.62
CA TRP A 31 -2.15 8.34 -0.39
C TRP A 31 -2.97 8.98 -1.50
N LEU A 32 -3.95 8.27 -2.03
CA LEU A 32 -4.82 8.75 -3.13
C LEU A 32 -5.78 9.86 -2.72
N THR A 33 -6.09 10.00 -1.43
CA THR A 33 -7.01 11.00 -0.89
C THR A 33 -6.28 12.18 -0.24
N GLU A 34 -4.99 12.04 0.01
CA GLU A 34 -4.12 13.13 0.45
C GLU A 34 -4.10 14.23 -0.62
N LYS A 35 -4.18 15.50 -0.18
CA LYS A 35 -4.41 16.65 -1.05
C LYS A 35 -3.22 16.95 -1.96
N THR A 36 -2.01 16.75 -1.47
CA THR A 36 -0.76 16.93 -2.24
C THR A 36 -0.46 15.73 -3.14
N GLY A 37 -1.03 14.56 -2.84
CA GLY A 37 -0.72 13.28 -3.49
C GLY A 37 0.65 12.74 -3.06
N GLU A 38 1.12 13.14 -1.88
CA GLU A 38 2.44 12.82 -1.35
C GLU A 38 2.32 12.13 0.01
N ILE A 39 3.20 11.16 0.27
CA ILE A 39 3.38 10.55 1.59
C ILE A 39 4.83 10.71 1.99
N THR A 40 5.02 11.24 3.19
CA THR A 40 6.32 11.32 3.85
C THR A 40 6.52 10.09 4.74
N PHE A 41 7.68 9.45 4.65
CA PHE A 41 8.03 8.27 5.44
C PHE A 41 9.50 8.31 5.83
N ASP A 42 9.82 7.77 7.00
CA ASP A 42 11.20 7.56 7.42
C ASP A 42 11.72 6.24 6.85
N HIS A 43 12.90 6.27 6.25
CA HIS A 43 13.63 5.05 5.89
C HIS A 43 15.09 5.23 6.26
N ASN A 44 15.60 4.32 7.10
CA ASN A 44 16.97 4.36 7.62
C ASN A 44 17.35 5.68 8.33
N GLY A 45 16.38 6.34 8.97
CA GLY A 45 16.60 7.61 9.68
C GLY A 45 16.65 8.84 8.78
N GLU A 46 16.35 8.68 7.48
CA GLU A 46 16.16 9.78 6.54
C GLU A 46 14.68 9.92 6.18
N GLU A 47 14.20 11.16 6.12
CA GLU A 47 12.85 11.48 5.69
C GLU A 47 12.77 11.49 4.16
N HIS A 48 11.91 10.65 3.60
CA HIS A 48 11.65 10.56 2.17
C HIS A 48 10.21 10.96 1.85
N THR A 49 10.00 11.49 0.65
CA THR A 49 8.68 11.83 0.14
C THR A 49 8.40 11.05 -1.13
N ALA A 50 7.36 10.21 -1.10
CA ALA A 50 6.86 9.51 -2.27
C ALA A 50 5.69 10.28 -2.89
N LYS A 51 5.69 10.43 -4.22
CA LYS A 51 4.60 11.10 -4.95
C LYS A 51 3.82 10.10 -5.79
N TRP A 52 2.50 10.08 -5.67
CA TRP A 52 1.66 9.17 -6.46
C TRP A 52 1.79 9.43 -7.98
N GLN A 53 2.12 10.66 -8.35
CA GLN A 53 2.41 11.03 -9.75
C GLN A 53 3.56 10.21 -10.35
N GLN A 54 4.57 9.84 -9.57
CA GLN A 54 5.70 9.04 -10.06
C GLN A 54 5.25 7.63 -10.45
N ILE A 55 4.31 7.03 -9.72
CA ILE A 55 3.70 5.74 -10.07
C ILE A 55 2.96 5.84 -11.41
N ARG A 56 2.21 6.92 -11.63
CA ARG A 56 1.52 7.16 -12.91
C ARG A 56 2.49 7.38 -14.07
N GLN A 57 3.60 8.06 -13.83
CA GLN A 57 4.65 8.25 -14.83
C GLN A 57 5.30 6.92 -15.18
N LEU A 58 5.65 6.09 -14.19
CA LEU A 58 6.22 4.77 -14.42
C LEU A 58 5.28 3.90 -15.27
N GLN A 59 4.00 3.84 -14.91
CA GLN A 59 3.00 3.09 -15.68
C GLN A 59 2.90 3.57 -17.13
N LYS A 60 2.97 4.88 -17.37
CA LYS A 60 2.99 5.45 -18.73
C LYS A 60 4.27 5.12 -19.49
N CYS A 61 5.42 5.09 -18.82
CA CYS A 61 6.69 4.74 -19.44
C CYS A 61 6.74 3.27 -19.87
N GLU A 62 6.09 2.39 -19.11
CA GLU A 62 5.98 0.96 -19.45
C GLU A 62 4.86 0.66 -20.45
N ASP A 63 3.92 1.60 -20.64
CA ASP A 63 2.81 1.44 -21.58
C ASP A 63 3.33 1.37 -23.03
N GLY A 64 3.09 0.22 -23.68
CA GLY A 64 3.58 -0.04 -25.03
C GLY A 64 5.01 -0.58 -25.13
N GLN A 65 5.70 -0.84 -24.01
CA GLN A 65 6.98 -1.54 -24.02
C GLN A 65 6.79 -3.06 -24.15
N LEU A 66 7.70 -3.72 -24.87
CA LEU A 66 7.68 -5.17 -25.08
C LEU A 66 8.01 -5.96 -23.79
N CYS A 67 8.75 -5.33 -22.87
CA CYS A 67 9.12 -5.88 -21.58
C CYS A 67 8.81 -4.84 -20.50
N THR A 68 8.00 -5.22 -19.51
CA THR A 68 7.72 -4.39 -18.33
C THR A 68 8.51 -4.92 -17.15
N MET A 69 9.06 -4.03 -16.32
CA MET A 69 9.78 -4.40 -15.11
C MET A 69 8.87 -4.40 -13.88
N SER A 70 7.69 -3.80 -14.02
CA SER A 70 6.65 -3.80 -12.99
C SER A 70 5.39 -4.58 -13.42
N ARG A 71 4.50 -4.80 -12.44
CA ARG A 71 3.14 -5.33 -12.65
C ARG A 71 2.09 -4.22 -12.67
N LEU A 72 2.51 -2.95 -12.75
CA LEU A 72 1.62 -1.80 -12.76
C LEU A 72 0.71 -1.87 -13.97
N THR A 73 -0.57 -1.65 -13.72
CA THR A 73 -1.59 -1.53 -14.77
C THR A 73 -2.20 -0.15 -14.67
N TYR A 74 -2.81 0.33 -15.76
CA TYR A 74 -3.52 1.61 -15.76
C TYR A 74 -4.52 1.74 -14.59
N LYS A 75 -5.23 0.65 -14.26
CA LYS A 75 -6.20 0.60 -13.15
C LYS A 75 -5.54 0.65 -11.78
N ALA A 76 -4.33 0.12 -11.64
CA ALA A 76 -3.58 0.17 -10.40
C ALA A 76 -3.05 1.60 -10.15
N ALA A 77 -2.48 2.24 -11.18
CA ALA A 77 -2.00 3.62 -11.09
C ALA A 77 -3.13 4.69 -11.01
N ASN A 78 -4.32 4.40 -11.55
CA ASN A 78 -5.48 5.30 -11.57
C ASN A 78 -6.77 4.61 -11.08
N PRO A 79 -6.84 4.18 -9.81
CA PRO A 79 -7.94 3.37 -9.32
C PRO A 79 -9.17 4.23 -9.03
N LYS A 80 -10.31 3.82 -9.58
CA LYS A 80 -11.63 4.39 -9.25
C LYS A 80 -12.08 3.98 -7.84
N PRO A 81 -13.02 4.70 -7.20
CA PRO A 81 -13.50 4.35 -5.85
C PRO A 81 -13.94 2.88 -5.68
N ILE A 82 -14.58 2.30 -6.70
CA ILE A 82 -15.00 0.88 -6.70
C ILE A 82 -13.79 -0.08 -6.78
N GLU A 83 -12.72 0.33 -7.45
CA GLU A 83 -11.51 -0.49 -7.67
C GLU A 83 -10.58 -0.46 -6.46
N ARG A 84 -10.64 0.59 -5.64
CA ARG A 84 -9.90 0.74 -4.36
C ARG A 84 -10.30 -0.29 -3.29
N GLN A 85 -11.46 -0.93 -3.44
CA GLN A 85 -11.88 -2.02 -2.55
C GLN A 85 -11.27 -3.37 -2.95
N ARG A 86 -10.74 -3.49 -4.16
CA ARG A 86 -10.17 -4.74 -4.69
C ARG A 86 -8.72 -4.89 -4.27
N VAL A 87 -8.46 -5.96 -3.51
CA VAL A 87 -7.12 -6.34 -3.04
C VAL A 87 -6.15 -6.53 -4.20
N ASP A 88 -6.58 -7.22 -5.25
CA ASP A 88 -5.73 -7.53 -6.42
C ASP A 88 -5.22 -6.30 -7.16
N THR A 89 -5.96 -5.19 -7.09
CA THR A 89 -5.54 -3.92 -7.70
C THR A 89 -4.47 -3.25 -6.85
N CYS A 90 -4.63 -3.29 -5.52
CA CYS A 90 -3.70 -2.69 -4.57
C CYS A 90 -2.35 -3.41 -4.55
N LEU A 91 -2.34 -4.74 -4.63
CA LEU A 91 -1.11 -5.56 -4.64
C LEU A 91 -0.26 -5.43 -5.91
N LYS A 92 -0.66 -4.60 -6.88
CA LYS A 92 0.15 -4.30 -8.07
C LYS A 92 0.98 -3.03 -7.93
N ASP A 93 0.68 -2.21 -6.93
CA ASP A 93 1.37 -0.94 -6.65
C ASP A 93 2.45 -1.07 -5.56
N PHE A 94 2.48 -2.21 -4.84
CA PHE A 94 3.43 -2.57 -3.78
C PHE A 94 4.14 -3.87 -4.14
#